data_AF-A0A3D0WZK0-F1
#
_entry.id   AF-A0A3D0WZK0-F1
#
_cell.length_a   1.000
_cell.length_b   1.000
_cell.length_c   1.000
_cell.angle_alpha   90.00
_cell.angle_beta   90.00
_cell.angle_gamma   90.00
#
_symmetry.space_group_name_H-M   'P 1'
#
loop_
_entity.id
_entity.type
_entity.pdbx_description
1 polymer ?
#
loop_
_entity_poly.entity_id
_entity_poly.type
_entity_poly.pdbx_seq_one_letter_code
_entity_poly.pdbx_strand_id
1 'polypeptide(L)'
;MIYLDNAATTYPKPASVRRAVADALVRYGANPGRAGHSMSLAASEEIFRCRSAAADFFHAPGPECVAFTLNCTNAVNYVLKGLLKPGDHVVISCLEHNAVYRPVHALARRGVEFTEARVFPGDNDRTVDAFR
;
A
#
# COMPACT_ATOMS: atom_id res chain seq x y z
N MET A 1 9.43 16.54 -25.08
CA MET A 1 9.24 15.10 -24.77
C MET A 1 7.80 14.92 -24.32
N ILE A 2 7.06 13.96 -24.87
CA ILE A 2 5.71 13.60 -24.42
C ILE A 2 5.89 12.36 -23.52
N TYR A 3 5.45 12.42 -22.27
CA TYR A 3 5.60 11.34 -21.29
C TYR A 3 4.26 10.63 -21.06
N LEU A 4 4.14 9.39 -21.56
CA LEU A 4 2.91 8.59 -21.50
C LEU A 4 3.04 7.35 -20.58
N ASP A 5 3.94 7.40 -19.60
CA ASP A 5 4.27 6.27 -18.70
C ASP A 5 3.92 6.55 -17.22
N ASN A 6 2.92 7.41 -16.98
CA ASN A 6 2.52 7.82 -15.62
C ASN A 6 1.95 6.67 -14.78
N ALA A 7 1.50 5.58 -15.42
CA ALA A 7 1.03 4.38 -14.72
C ALA A 7 2.18 3.62 -14.03
N ALA A 8 3.39 3.66 -14.57
CA ALA A 8 4.57 3.06 -13.94
C ALA A 8 5.09 3.93 -12.79
N THR A 9 5.15 5.25 -12.99
CA THR A 9 5.42 6.23 -11.93
C THR A 9 5.03 7.63 -12.38
N THR A 10 4.57 8.48 -11.47
CA THR A 10 4.28 9.88 -11.80
C THR A 10 5.57 10.63 -12.17
N TYR A 11 5.62 11.23 -13.36
CA TYR A 11 6.73 12.12 -13.76
C TYR A 11 6.24 13.30 -14.62
N PRO A 12 6.71 14.54 -14.34
CA PRO A 12 7.48 14.92 -13.16
C PRO A 12 6.60 14.91 -11.90
N LYS A 13 7.22 14.77 -10.72
CA LYS A 13 6.48 14.98 -9.46
C LYS A 13 6.02 16.45 -9.38
N PRO A 14 4.78 16.73 -8.93
CA PRO A 14 4.28 18.09 -8.77
C PRO A 14 5.21 18.97 -7.91
N ALA A 15 5.26 20.27 -8.20
CA ALA A 15 6.12 21.20 -7.47
C ALA A 15 5.81 21.26 -5.96
N SER A 16 4.54 21.10 -5.58
CA SER A 16 4.11 21.02 -4.18
C SER A 16 4.78 19.85 -3.44
N VAL A 17 4.79 18.65 -4.02
CA VAL A 17 5.43 17.46 -3.45
C VAL A 17 6.94 17.68 -3.31
N ARG A 18 7.59 18.21 -4.34
CA ARG A 18 9.03 18.48 -4.32
C ARG A 18 9.43 19.44 -3.20
N ARG A 19 8.64 20.51 -2.99
CA ARG A 19 8.89 21.49 -1.92
C ARG A 19 8.66 20.88 -0.53
N ALA A 20 7.57 20.14 -0.35
CA ALA A 20 7.27 19.49 0.93
C ALA A 20 8.38 18.50 1.36
N VAL A 21 8.92 17.72 0.42
CA VAL A 21 10.06 16.82 0.70
C VAL A 21 11.32 17.60 1.06
N ALA A 22 11.64 18.66 0.32
CA ALA A 22 12.80 19.50 0.62
C ALA A 22 12.69 20.16 2.01
N ASP A 23 11.51 20.69 2.35
CA ASP A 23 11.23 21.27 3.66
C ASP A 23 11.35 20.22 4.77
N ALA A 24 10.86 18.99 4.54
CA ALA A 24 10.93 17.93 5.53
C ALA A 24 12.36 17.51 5.88
N LEU A 25 13.25 17.47 4.89
CA LEU A 25 14.67 17.16 5.08
C LEU A 25 15.39 18.22 5.96
N VAL A 26 14.91 19.46 5.95
CA VAL A 26 15.50 20.56 6.74
C VAL A 26 14.84 20.66 8.12
N ARG A 27 13.52 20.46 8.22
CA ARG A 27 12.73 20.78 9.42
C ARG A 27 12.43 19.58 10.32
N TYR A 28 12.34 18.37 9.77
CA TYR A 28 11.85 17.18 10.48
C TYR A 28 12.89 16.04 10.54
N GLY A 29 14.17 16.38 10.68
CA GLY A 29 15.28 15.41 10.73
C GLY A 29 15.44 14.64 12.04
N ALA A 30 14.69 14.99 13.10
CA ALA A 30 14.73 14.29 14.37
C ALA A 30 13.88 13.01 14.35
N ASN A 31 14.25 12.02 15.16
CA ASN A 31 13.51 10.76 15.23
C ASN A 31 12.17 10.95 15.97
N PRO A 32 11.01 10.75 15.32
CA PRO A 32 9.72 10.83 15.98
C PRO A 32 9.58 9.75 17.06
N GLY A 33 8.96 10.07 18.20
CA GLY A 33 8.68 9.14 19.30
C GLY A 33 9.91 8.63 20.09
N ARG A 34 11.11 9.14 19.83
CA ARG A 34 12.35 8.70 20.50
C ARG A 34 12.82 9.63 21.63
N ALA A 35 12.38 10.89 21.63
CA ALA A 35 12.74 11.88 22.64
C ALA A 35 11.63 12.93 22.82
N GLY A 36 11.69 13.69 23.91
CA GLY A 36 10.73 14.76 24.21
C GLY A 36 11.14 16.16 23.74
N HIS A 37 12.26 16.30 23.00
CA HIS A 37 12.72 17.62 22.55
C HIS A 37 11.87 18.14 21.38
N SER A 38 11.83 19.46 21.22
CA SER A 38 10.95 20.17 20.26
C SER A 38 11.00 19.59 18.85
N MET A 39 12.19 19.32 18.30
CA MET A 39 12.30 18.74 16.95
C MET A 39 11.71 17.33 16.83
N SER A 40 11.81 16.48 17.87
CA SER A 40 11.24 15.12 17.85
C SER A 40 9.71 15.16 17.94
N LEU A 41 9.17 16.08 18.75
CA LEU A 41 7.74 16.35 18.82
C LEU A 41 7.19 16.87 17.48
N ALA A 42 7.87 17.85 16.88
CA ALA A 42 7.47 18.42 15.58
C ALA A 42 7.45 17.36 14.46
N ALA A 43 8.45 16.47 14.41
CA ALA A 43 8.45 15.36 13.45
C ALA A 43 7.30 14.36 13.71
N SER A 44 7.00 14.09 14.98
CA SER A 44 5.89 13.19 15.36
C SER A 44 4.53 13.78 14.97
N GLU A 45 4.35 15.08 15.19
CA GLU A 45 3.14 15.82 14.83
C GLU A 45 2.92 15.83 13.31
N GLU A 46 3.97 16.10 12.51
CA GLU A 46 3.84 16.12 11.05
C GLU A 46 3.52 14.72 10.49
N ILE A 47 4.08 13.65 11.07
CA ILE A 47 3.72 12.27 10.71
C ILE A 47 2.26 11.97 11.07
N PHE A 48 1.79 12.40 12.24
CA PHE A 48 0.40 12.21 12.66
C PHE A 48 -0.57 12.98 11.75
N ARG A 49 -0.22 14.22 11.39
CA ARG A 49 -0.98 15.04 10.43
C ARG A 49 -1.07 14.36 9.07
N CYS A 50 0.05 13.85 8.54
CA CYS A 50 0.06 13.08 7.29
C CYS A 50 -0.82 11.83 7.37
N ARG A 51 -0.76 11.10 8.50
CA ARG A 51 -1.58 9.90 8.73
C ARG A 51 -3.07 10.22 8.76
N SER A 52 -3.45 11.30 9.45
CA SER A 52 -4.84 11.76 9.53
C SER A 52 -5.36 12.19 8.17
N ALA A 53 -4.58 12.97 7.42
CA ALA A 53 -4.94 13.37 6.06
C ALA A 53 -5.10 12.17 5.11
N ALA A 54 -4.28 11.12 5.25
CA ALA A 54 -4.43 9.89 4.49
C ALA A 54 -5.70 9.11 4.87
N ALA A 55 -6.01 9.04 6.17
CA ALA A 55 -7.25 8.42 6.64
C ALA A 55 -8.48 9.14 6.07
N ASP A 56 -8.51 10.47 6.15
CA ASP A 56 -9.59 11.29 5.61
C ASP A 56 -9.75 11.11 4.09
N PHE A 57 -8.64 11.10 3.35
CA PHE A 57 -8.64 10.94 1.89
C PHE A 57 -9.24 9.59 1.44
N PHE A 58 -9.02 8.53 2.20
CA PHE A 58 -9.56 7.19 1.92
C PHE A 58 -10.83 6.87 2.72
N HIS A 59 -11.38 7.83 3.46
CA HIS A 59 -12.54 7.63 4.34
C HIS A 59 -12.37 6.47 5.34
N ALA A 60 -11.15 6.29 5.86
CA ALA A 60 -10.89 5.31 6.90
C ALA A 60 -11.49 5.77 8.25
N PRO A 61 -11.87 4.85 9.16
CA PRO A 61 -12.48 5.22 10.46
C PRO A 61 -11.63 6.12 11.35
N GLY A 62 -10.30 6.07 11.21
CA GLY A 62 -9.37 6.88 11.97
C GLY A 62 -7.91 6.72 11.49
N PRO A 63 -6.99 7.58 11.96
CA PRO A 63 -5.57 7.52 11.61
C PRO A 63 -4.90 6.21 12.00
N GLU A 64 -5.37 5.52 13.04
CA GLU A 64 -4.89 4.22 13.48
C GLU A 64 -5.12 3.10 12.46
N CYS A 65 -6.05 3.28 11.50
CA CYS A 65 -6.28 2.37 10.39
C CYS A 65 -5.28 2.53 9.23
N VAL A 66 -4.35 3.50 9.32
CA VAL A 66 -3.35 3.77 8.28
C VAL A 66 -1.98 3.27 8.74
N ALA A 67 -1.34 2.42 7.93
CA ALA A 67 0.05 2.01 8.11
C ALA A 67 0.93 2.57 7.00
N PHE A 68 2.06 3.21 7.35
CA PHE A 68 3.04 3.63 6.37
C PHE A 68 3.96 2.47 6.01
N THR A 69 4.17 2.25 4.72
CA THR A 69 5.01 1.17 4.19
C THR A 69 5.90 1.74 3.08
N LEU A 70 6.89 0.96 2.64
CA LEU A 70 7.83 1.44 1.62
C LEU A 70 7.19 1.61 0.24
N ASN A 71 6.19 0.78 -0.10
CA ASN A 71 5.47 0.78 -1.38
C ASN A 71 4.29 -0.22 -1.34
N CYS A 72 3.48 -0.26 -2.39
CA CYS A 72 2.34 -1.18 -2.53
C CYS A 72 2.74 -2.66 -2.42
N THR A 73 3.90 -3.06 -2.96
CA THR A 73 4.38 -4.45 -2.87
C THR A 73 4.65 -4.84 -1.41
N ASN A 74 5.27 -3.96 -0.64
CA ASN A 74 5.52 -4.19 0.78
C ASN A 74 4.22 -4.20 1.59
N ALA A 75 3.30 -3.25 1.33
CA ALA A 75 1.98 -3.20 1.98
C ALA A 75 1.19 -4.49 1.80
N VAL A 76 1.02 -4.97 0.56
CA VAL A 76 0.23 -6.19 0.32
C VAL A 76 0.90 -7.44 0.91
N ASN A 77 2.23 -7.46 0.99
CA ASN A 77 2.96 -8.58 1.58
C ASN A 77 2.88 -8.59 3.12
N TYR A 78 2.68 -7.46 3.79
CA TYR A 78 2.34 -7.45 5.23
C TYR A 78 1.04 -8.23 5.48
N VAL A 79 0.04 -8.05 4.62
CA VAL A 79 -1.25 -8.75 4.71
C VAL A 79 -1.08 -10.22 4.36
N LEU A 80 -0.60 -10.53 3.15
CA LEU A 80 -0.52 -11.91 2.67
C LEU A 80 0.35 -12.81 3.56
N LYS A 81 1.54 -12.34 3.96
CA LYS A 81 2.47 -13.15 4.77
C LYS A 81 2.23 -13.05 6.26
N GLY A 82 1.55 -11.99 6.72
CA GLY A 82 1.22 -11.81 8.13
C GLY A 82 -0.05 -12.53 8.54
N LEU A 83 -1.01 -12.71 7.63
CA LEU A 83 -2.29 -13.35 7.92
C LEU A 83 -2.33 -14.83 7.53
N LEU A 84 -1.91 -15.18 6.31
CA LEU A 84 -2.10 -16.54 5.77
C LEU A 84 -1.16 -17.56 6.42
N LYS A 85 -1.73 -18.70 6.82
CA LYS A 85 -1.07 -19.84 7.45
C LYS A 85 -1.27 -21.11 6.61
N PRO A 86 -0.42 -22.14 6.79
CA PRO A 86 -0.67 -23.44 6.16
C PRO A 86 -2.07 -23.97 6.50
N GLY A 87 -2.81 -24.40 5.49
CA GLY A 87 -4.21 -24.82 5.60
C GLY A 87 -5.23 -23.73 5.25
N ASP A 88 -4.83 -22.46 5.17
CA ASP A 88 -5.73 -21.38 4.72
C ASP A 88 -5.93 -21.41 3.20
N HIS A 89 -7.04 -20.83 2.75
CA HIS A 89 -7.37 -20.64 1.34
C HIS A 89 -7.52 -19.15 1.01
N VAL A 90 -7.01 -18.74 -0.15
CA VAL A 90 -7.13 -17.36 -0.65
C VAL A 90 -7.61 -17.34 -2.11
N VAL A 91 -8.49 -16.39 -2.45
CA VAL A 91 -8.93 -16.17 -3.83
C VAL A 91 -8.24 -14.94 -4.38
N ILE A 92 -7.68 -15.05 -5.59
CA ILE A 92 -7.08 -13.94 -6.34
C ILE A 92 -7.64 -13.90 -7.76
N SER A 93 -7.52 -12.76 -8.45
CA SER A 93 -7.91 -12.67 -9.86
C SER A 93 -6.81 -13.17 -10.80
N CYS A 94 -7.16 -13.49 -12.05
CA CYS A 94 -6.18 -13.72 -13.12
C CYS A 94 -5.51 -12.43 -13.63
N LEU A 95 -5.78 -11.26 -13.01
CA LEU A 95 -5.27 -9.95 -13.39
C LEU A 95 -4.32 -9.35 -12.34
N GLU A 96 -3.95 -10.13 -11.32
CA GLU A 96 -3.11 -9.64 -10.23
C GLU A 96 -1.74 -9.13 -10.71
N HIS A 97 -1.28 -8.05 -10.09
CA HIS A 97 0.11 -7.63 -10.24
C HIS A 97 1.05 -8.70 -9.64
N ASN A 98 2.28 -8.78 -10.16
CA ASN A 98 3.32 -9.68 -9.64
C ASN A 98 3.60 -9.52 -8.14
N ALA A 99 3.26 -8.35 -7.56
CA ALA A 99 3.34 -8.07 -6.13
C ALA A 99 2.40 -8.95 -5.28
N VAL A 100 1.34 -9.51 -5.87
CA VAL A 100 0.37 -10.42 -5.24
C VAL A 100 0.59 -11.85 -5.73
N TYR A 101 0.65 -12.04 -7.05
CA TYR A 101 0.71 -13.37 -7.67
C TYR A 101 1.93 -14.18 -7.21
N ARG A 102 3.14 -13.58 -7.22
CA ARG A 102 4.37 -14.30 -6.82
C ARG A 102 4.38 -14.68 -5.33
N PRO A 103 4.01 -13.78 -4.39
CA PRO A 103 3.86 -14.17 -3.00
C PRO A 103 2.84 -15.28 -2.74
N VAL A 104 1.67 -15.25 -3.38
CA VAL A 104 0.65 -16.31 -3.24
C VAL A 104 1.21 -17.66 -3.70
N HIS A 105 1.85 -17.71 -4.86
CA HIS A 105 2.53 -18.93 -5.34
C HIS A 105 3.63 -19.42 -4.38
N ALA A 106 4.39 -18.50 -3.76
CA ALA A 106 5.40 -18.87 -2.77
C ALA A 106 4.78 -19.40 -1.47
N LEU A 107 3.64 -18.83 -1.04
CA LEU A 107 2.87 -19.31 0.11
C LEU A 107 2.20 -20.67 -0.18
N ALA A 108 1.83 -20.93 -1.43
CA ALA A 108 1.26 -22.21 -1.81
C ALA A 108 2.22 -23.39 -1.57
N ARG A 109 3.51 -23.17 -1.83
CA ARG A 109 4.58 -24.13 -1.50
C ARG A 109 4.76 -24.34 0.01
N ARG A 110 4.14 -23.50 0.84
CA ARG A 110 4.15 -23.58 2.31
C ARG A 110 2.80 -24.07 2.86
N GLY A 111 1.91 -24.57 2.01
CA GLY A 111 0.64 -25.18 2.41
C GLY A 111 -0.56 -24.25 2.43
N VAL A 112 -0.47 -23.06 1.82
CA VAL A 112 -1.66 -22.23 1.56
C VAL A 112 -2.31 -22.69 0.26
N GLU A 113 -3.62 -22.82 0.21
CA GLU A 113 -4.33 -23.09 -1.04
C GLU A 113 -4.77 -21.78 -1.69
N PHE A 114 -4.86 -21.73 -3.02
CA PHE A 114 -5.41 -20.57 -3.69
C PHE A 114 -6.21 -20.91 -4.93
N THR A 115 -7.21 -20.07 -5.20
CA THR A 115 -8.00 -20.09 -6.44
C THR A 115 -7.71 -18.84 -7.25
N GLU A 116 -7.49 -19.02 -8.55
CA GLU A 116 -7.38 -17.92 -9.51
C GLU A 116 -8.71 -17.74 -10.26
N ALA A 117 -9.46 -16.71 -9.88
CA ALA A 117 -10.73 -16.33 -10.48
C ALA A 117 -10.51 -15.70 -11.85
N ARG A 118 -11.20 -16.22 -12.88
CA ARG A 118 -11.14 -15.68 -14.24
C ARG A 118 -11.99 -14.42 -14.36
N VAL A 119 -11.46 -13.42 -15.05
CA VAL A 119 -12.20 -12.21 -15.43
C VAL A 119 -12.73 -12.35 -16.86
N PHE A 120 -13.97 -11.92 -17.09
CA PHE A 120 -14.65 -11.97 -18.38
C PHE A 120 -14.96 -10.54 -18.86
N PRO A 121 -14.10 -9.94 -19.72
CA PRO A 121 -14.30 -8.58 -20.20
C PRO A 121 -15.66 -8.40 -20.89
N GLY A 122 -16.43 -7.41 -20.44
CA GLY A 122 -17.77 -7.12 -20.95
C GLY A 122 -18.90 -7.91 -20.28
N ASP A 123 -18.59 -8.82 -19.35
CA ASP A 123 -19.56 -9.60 -18.58
C ASP A 123 -19.22 -9.55 -17.08
N ASN A 124 -19.78 -8.54 -16.41
CA ASN A 124 -19.50 -8.28 -15.01
C ASN A 124 -20.10 -9.34 -14.09
N ASP A 125 -21.28 -9.86 -14.41
CA ASP A 125 -21.97 -10.86 -13.57
C ASP A 125 -21.17 -12.16 -13.56
N ARG A 126 -20.74 -12.64 -14.74
CA ARG A 126 -19.88 -13.81 -14.84
C ARG A 126 -18.53 -13.62 -14.18
N THR A 127 -17.98 -12.41 -14.22
CA THR A 127 -16.74 -12.07 -13.50
C THR A 127 -16.95 -12.20 -12.00
N VAL A 128 -18.01 -11.62 -11.44
CA VAL A 128 -18.32 -11.72 -10.00
C VAL A 128 -18.57 -13.17 -9.58
N ASP A 129 -19.27 -13.95 -10.39
CA ASP A 129 -19.54 -15.37 -10.13
C ASP A 129 -18.26 -16.22 -10.06
N ALA A 130 -17.19 -15.82 -10.74
CA ALA A 130 -15.91 -16.52 -10.67
C ALA A 130 -15.15 -16.33 -9.34
N PHE A 131 -15.55 -15.36 -8.50
CA PHE A 131 -15.00 -15.13 -7.16
C PHE A 131 -15.84 -15.75 -6.03
N ARG A 132 -16.99 -16.34 -6.36
CA ARG A 132 -17.86 -17.05 -5.40
C ARG A 132 -17.41 -18.49 -5.22
#